data_AF-A0A5C5V6I7-F1
#
_entry.id   AF-A0A5C5V6I7-F1
#
_cell.length_a   1.000
_cell.length_b   1.000
_cell.length_c   1.000
_cell.angle_alpha   90.00
_cell.angle_beta   90.00
_cell.angle_gamma   90.00
#
_symmetry.space_group_name_H-M   'P 1'
#
loop_
_entity.id
_entity.type
_entity.pdbx_description
1 polymer ?
#
loop_
_entity_poly.entity_id
_entity_poly.type
_entity_poly.pdbx_seq_one_letter_code
_entity_poly.pdbx_strand_id
1 'polypeptide(L)'
;MALRRFALSTCLLLAGASFAQGEDLAERRQRIEQMSQAEKEELMASQQRWERLSDDGREHCLEIHTALETRDDGQELRDVMNRYYEWLKSLDPVKRAEIEKLPIDKRVVVIKSELEEESRRRRFGMMRDALHDASPQDMPKIWSWLVDFMKTNREPIERYMDAQLSENSRLRARLEERPEEQQLFWVWSKMNFDRQEDAPLPGPQDIRRLMADLTPKTRDLIEKLPIDGQREILRQLIFRAFHSQMLENASEEDVRKYFEKLPAERRSHLATLPKEEFDKELREEYSRHLMFNFFGGGRPGGPGGPGGPGGPGGPGGPGGPGGPRGDGNGPSRRGDWNGPGGRGGPRGQDDRGGDRRRGDENRPMTPAEEQPATSESN
;
A
#
# COMPACT_ATOMS: atom_id res chain seq x y z
N MET A 1 -38.52 3.29 -6.76
CA MET A 1 -37.21 3.41 -6.07
C MET A 1 -36.06 3.11 -7.03
N ALA A 2 -35.90 3.93 -8.07
CA ALA A 2 -34.87 3.76 -9.09
C ALA A 2 -34.36 5.15 -9.53
N LEU A 3 -33.72 5.87 -8.62
CA LEU A 3 -33.04 7.14 -8.88
C LEU A 3 -32.16 7.42 -7.67
N ARG A 4 -30.86 7.11 -7.75
CA ARG A 4 -29.75 7.56 -6.86
C ARG A 4 -28.44 6.85 -7.19
N ARG A 5 -28.04 6.79 -8.47
CA ARG A 5 -26.75 6.20 -8.89
C ARG A 5 -25.88 7.09 -9.78
N PHE A 6 -26.13 8.40 -9.85
CA PHE A 6 -25.39 9.28 -10.78
C PHE A 6 -24.65 10.48 -10.17
N ALA A 7 -24.69 10.70 -8.85
CA ALA A 7 -24.05 11.86 -8.25
C ALA A 7 -22.77 11.44 -7.53
N LEU A 8 -21.61 11.58 -8.20
CA LEU A 8 -20.31 11.98 -7.59
C LEU A 8 -19.10 11.91 -8.55
N SER A 9 -19.28 11.60 -9.85
CA SER A 9 -18.19 11.66 -10.83
C SER A 9 -17.97 13.03 -11.49
N THR A 10 -18.65 14.09 -11.02
CA THR A 10 -18.81 15.36 -11.79
C THR A 10 -18.11 16.60 -11.24
N CYS A 11 -17.32 16.49 -10.17
CA CYS A 11 -16.65 17.66 -9.56
C CYS A 11 -15.25 17.97 -10.12
N LEU A 12 -14.92 17.54 -11.35
CA LEU A 12 -13.64 17.85 -12.00
C LEU A 12 -13.68 19.07 -12.93
N LEU A 13 -14.82 19.76 -13.02
CA LEU A 13 -14.93 21.02 -13.76
C LEU A 13 -14.34 22.22 -13.03
N LEU A 14 -13.87 22.05 -11.78
CA LEU A 14 -13.54 23.18 -10.90
C LEU A 14 -12.07 23.55 -10.84
N ALA A 15 -11.15 22.69 -11.29
CA ALA A 15 -9.73 23.04 -11.28
C ALA A 15 -9.35 24.11 -12.33
N GLY A 16 -10.13 24.25 -13.41
CA GLY A 16 -9.94 25.30 -14.42
C GLY A 16 -10.84 26.53 -14.25
N ALA A 17 -11.81 26.50 -13.31
CA ALA A 17 -12.84 27.53 -13.20
C ALA A 17 -12.53 28.64 -12.19
N SER A 18 -11.58 28.43 -11.26
CA SER A 18 -11.26 29.41 -10.21
C SER A 18 -10.59 30.71 -10.68
N PHE A 19 -10.38 30.89 -11.99
CA PHE A 19 -9.91 32.16 -12.58
C PHE A 19 -10.92 32.83 -13.52
N ALA A 20 -12.12 32.25 -13.70
CA ALA A 20 -13.07 32.75 -14.70
C ALA A 20 -13.90 33.97 -14.25
N GLN A 21 -13.91 34.34 -12.97
CA GLN A 21 -14.60 35.53 -12.49
C GLN A 21 -13.76 36.78 -12.75
N GLY A 22 -13.91 37.36 -13.95
CA GLY A 22 -13.28 38.62 -14.35
C GLY A 22 -12.56 38.56 -15.70
N GLU A 23 -12.29 37.36 -16.21
CA GLU A 23 -11.64 37.20 -17.51
C GLU A 23 -12.57 37.53 -18.67
N ASP A 24 -12.09 38.38 -19.59
CA ASP A 24 -12.78 38.69 -20.83
C ASP A 24 -12.86 37.45 -21.75
N LEU A 25 -13.85 37.43 -22.65
CA LEU A 25 -14.00 36.36 -23.63
C LEU A 25 -12.75 36.19 -24.51
N ALA A 26 -12.00 37.27 -24.78
CA ALA A 26 -10.75 37.21 -25.51
C ALA A 26 -9.68 36.39 -24.76
N GLU A 27 -9.53 36.61 -23.45
CA GLU A 27 -8.56 35.91 -22.60
C GLU A 27 -8.88 34.41 -22.50
N ARG A 28 -10.16 34.06 -22.36
CA ARG A 28 -10.59 32.65 -22.35
C ARG A 28 -10.32 31.95 -23.67
N ARG A 29 -10.53 32.62 -24.80
CA ARG A 29 -10.19 32.07 -26.13
C ARG A 29 -8.69 31.85 -26.27
N GLN A 30 -7.88 32.84 -25.90
CA GLN A 30 -6.43 32.75 -25.94
C GLN A 30 -5.93 31.58 -25.07
N ARG A 31 -6.49 31.39 -23.87
CA ARG A 31 -6.17 30.26 -23.01
C ARG A 31 -6.51 28.92 -23.68
N ILE A 32 -7.71 28.79 -24.25
CA ILE A 32 -8.10 27.57 -24.97
C ILE A 32 -7.16 27.33 -26.15
N GLU A 33 -6.75 28.37 -26.89
CA GLU A 33 -5.79 28.23 -27.98
C GLU A 33 -4.44 27.70 -27.51
N GLN A 34 -3.95 28.19 -26.36
CA GLN A 34 -2.68 27.78 -25.73
C GLN A 34 -2.70 26.39 -25.09
N MET A 35 -3.89 25.82 -24.80
CA MET A 35 -4.00 24.46 -24.29
C MET A 35 -3.43 23.44 -25.29
N SER A 36 -2.74 22.44 -24.76
CA SER A 36 -2.33 21.25 -25.50
C SER A 36 -3.54 20.48 -26.04
N GLN A 37 -3.30 19.61 -27.01
CA GLN A 37 -4.36 18.78 -27.59
C GLN A 37 -5.03 17.88 -26.54
N ALA A 38 -4.26 17.34 -25.60
CA ALA A 38 -4.77 16.52 -24.50
C ALA A 38 -5.69 17.32 -23.56
N GLU A 39 -5.30 18.55 -23.20
CA GLU A 39 -6.13 19.44 -22.37
C GLU A 39 -7.42 19.85 -23.09
N LYS A 40 -7.37 20.12 -24.40
CA LYS A 40 -8.56 20.41 -25.21
C LYS A 40 -9.53 19.22 -25.24
N GLU A 41 -9.01 18.00 -25.39
CA GLU A 41 -9.81 16.78 -25.35
C GLU A 41 -10.46 16.56 -23.99
N GLU A 42 -9.73 16.80 -22.90
CA GLU A 42 -10.26 16.74 -21.54
C GLU A 42 -11.33 17.81 -21.28
N LEU A 43 -11.12 19.04 -21.77
CA LEU A 43 -12.10 20.12 -21.69
C LEU A 43 -13.39 19.76 -22.45
N MET A 44 -13.27 19.26 -23.67
CA MET A 44 -14.40 18.78 -24.47
C MET A 44 -15.15 17.63 -23.80
N ALA A 45 -14.43 16.64 -23.24
CA ALA A 45 -15.04 15.54 -22.51
C ALA A 45 -15.78 16.05 -21.25
N SER A 46 -15.25 17.08 -20.59
CA SER A 46 -15.87 17.72 -19.43
C SER A 46 -17.14 18.49 -19.81
N GLN A 47 -17.12 19.22 -20.93
CA GLN A 47 -18.30 19.88 -21.50
C GLN A 47 -19.39 18.86 -21.82
N GLN A 48 -19.05 17.75 -22.50
CA GLN A 48 -20.03 16.72 -22.81
C GLN A 48 -20.62 16.07 -21.56
N ARG A 49 -19.85 15.90 -20.48
CA ARG A 49 -20.37 15.44 -19.19
C ARG A 49 -21.32 16.46 -18.58
N TRP A 50 -20.99 17.74 -18.65
CA TRP A 50 -21.85 18.84 -18.18
C TRP A 50 -23.19 18.90 -18.92
N GLU A 51 -23.15 18.81 -20.25
CA GLU A 51 -24.35 18.84 -21.10
C GLU A 51 -25.27 17.64 -20.88
N ARG A 52 -24.74 16.52 -20.37
CA ARG A 52 -25.51 15.33 -20.01
C ARG A 52 -26.18 15.41 -18.63
N LEU A 53 -25.84 16.41 -17.81
CA LEU A 53 -26.49 16.61 -16.51
C LEU A 53 -27.92 17.14 -16.71
N SER A 54 -28.84 16.70 -15.85
CA SER A 54 -30.15 17.35 -15.72
C SER A 54 -30.00 18.78 -15.21
N ASP A 55 -31.07 19.57 -15.32
CA ASP A 55 -31.07 20.96 -14.84
C ASP A 55 -30.77 21.00 -13.32
N ASP A 56 -31.44 20.17 -12.53
CA ASP A 56 -31.15 20.00 -11.09
C ASP A 56 -29.67 19.63 -10.83
N GLY A 57 -29.07 18.82 -11.69
CA GLY A 57 -27.67 18.42 -11.57
C GLY A 57 -26.72 19.57 -11.85
N ARG A 58 -27.03 20.39 -12.86
CA ARG A 58 -26.26 21.59 -13.20
C ARG A 58 -26.39 22.65 -12.11
N GLU A 59 -27.61 22.89 -11.61
CA GLU A 59 -27.87 23.79 -10.49
C GLU A 59 -27.08 23.37 -9.25
N HIS A 60 -27.15 22.11 -8.87
CA HIS A 60 -26.41 21.59 -7.72
C HIS A 60 -24.88 21.76 -7.86
N CYS A 61 -24.33 21.55 -9.06
CA CYS A 61 -22.91 21.81 -9.30
C CYS A 61 -22.54 23.29 -9.17
N LEU A 62 -23.41 24.19 -9.63
CA LEU A 62 -23.23 25.64 -9.46
C LEU A 62 -23.29 26.03 -7.98
N GLU A 63 -24.24 25.48 -7.21
CA GLU A 63 -24.34 25.70 -5.77
C GLU A 63 -23.05 25.29 -5.03
N ILE A 64 -22.52 24.09 -5.32
CA ILE A 64 -21.25 23.62 -4.74
C ILE A 64 -20.11 24.57 -5.15
N HIS A 65 -20.05 24.98 -6.41
CA HIS A 65 -19.01 25.90 -6.87
C HIS A 65 -19.06 27.23 -6.12
N THR A 66 -20.23 27.86 -6.06
CA THR A 66 -20.42 29.13 -5.35
C THR A 66 -20.12 28.98 -3.86
N ALA A 67 -20.54 27.87 -3.23
CA ALA A 67 -20.21 27.59 -1.84
C ALA A 67 -18.70 27.44 -1.62
N LEU A 68 -17.95 26.86 -2.58
CA LEU A 68 -16.50 26.76 -2.48
C LEU A 68 -15.80 28.12 -2.70
N GLU A 69 -16.27 28.95 -3.63
CA GLU A 69 -15.64 30.26 -3.90
C GLU A 69 -15.88 31.29 -2.79
N THR A 70 -17.01 31.19 -2.08
CA THR A 70 -17.40 32.17 -1.04
C THR A 70 -16.81 31.85 0.34
N ARG A 71 -16.17 30.69 0.51
CA ARG A 71 -15.58 30.26 1.79
C ARG A 71 -14.11 30.64 1.88
N ASP A 72 -13.70 31.09 3.06
CA ASP A 72 -12.29 31.41 3.36
C ASP A 72 -11.36 30.18 3.21
N ASP A 73 -11.88 28.97 3.49
CA ASP A 73 -11.17 27.69 3.36
C ASP A 73 -11.46 26.97 2.03
N GLY A 74 -12.08 27.64 1.06
CA GLY A 74 -12.56 27.05 -0.19
C GLY A 74 -11.48 26.32 -0.99
N GLN A 75 -10.27 26.87 -1.03
CA GLN A 75 -9.14 26.27 -1.73
C GLN A 75 -8.64 24.98 -1.07
N GLU A 76 -8.53 24.96 0.26
CA GLU A 76 -8.11 23.76 0.99
C GLU A 76 -9.12 22.62 0.78
N LEU A 77 -10.42 22.95 0.80
CA LEU A 77 -11.47 21.96 0.57
C LEU A 77 -11.41 21.39 -0.86
N ARG A 78 -11.12 22.22 -1.88
CA ARG A 78 -10.88 21.75 -3.25
C ARG A 78 -9.71 20.76 -3.30
N ASP A 79 -8.62 21.06 -2.62
CA ASP A 79 -7.44 20.18 -2.59
C ASP A 79 -7.74 18.85 -1.89
N VAL A 80 -8.54 18.86 -0.82
CA VAL A 80 -9.03 17.63 -0.16
C VAL A 80 -9.93 16.82 -1.10
N MET A 81 -10.87 17.46 -1.79
CA MET A 81 -11.76 16.80 -2.75
C MET A 81 -10.98 16.15 -3.90
N ASN A 82 -9.98 16.84 -4.44
CA ASN A 82 -9.12 16.32 -5.50
C ASN A 82 -8.30 15.11 -5.03
N ARG A 83 -7.66 15.21 -3.85
CA ARG A 83 -6.92 14.07 -3.26
C ARG A 83 -7.82 12.87 -3.00
N TYR A 84 -9.02 13.10 -2.49
CA TYR A 84 -10.01 12.04 -2.28
C TYR A 84 -10.40 11.37 -3.59
N TYR A 85 -10.66 12.16 -4.65
CA TYR A 85 -11.04 11.64 -5.95
C TYR A 85 -9.92 10.84 -6.62
N GLU A 86 -8.69 11.35 -6.61
CA GLU A 86 -7.53 10.63 -7.15
C GLU A 86 -7.24 9.34 -6.39
N TRP A 87 -7.41 9.35 -5.06
CA TRP A 87 -7.35 8.13 -4.27
C TRP A 87 -8.48 7.15 -4.62
N LEU A 88 -9.72 7.63 -4.76
CA LEU A 88 -10.85 6.77 -5.11
C LEU A 88 -10.66 6.10 -6.47
N LYS A 89 -10.00 6.80 -7.42
CA LYS A 89 -9.60 6.29 -8.73
C LYS A 89 -8.57 5.16 -8.68
N SER A 90 -7.71 5.12 -7.66
CA SER A 90 -6.71 4.06 -7.50
C SER A 90 -7.31 2.75 -6.97
N LEU A 91 -8.52 2.80 -6.38
CA LEU A 91 -9.20 1.62 -5.87
C LEU A 91 -9.79 0.75 -6.97
N ASP A 92 -9.86 -0.56 -6.69
CA ASP A 92 -10.62 -1.54 -7.48
C ASP A 92 -12.09 -1.10 -7.67
N PRO A 93 -12.69 -1.29 -8.87
CA PRO A 93 -14.06 -0.84 -9.15
C PRO A 93 -15.12 -1.38 -8.20
N VAL A 94 -15.00 -2.63 -7.70
CA VAL A 94 -15.96 -3.23 -6.76
C VAL A 94 -15.90 -2.49 -5.44
N LYS A 95 -14.68 -2.26 -4.92
CA LYS A 95 -14.45 -1.56 -3.66
C LYS A 95 -14.91 -0.11 -3.70
N ARG A 96 -14.65 0.58 -4.81
CA ARG A 96 -15.16 1.93 -5.06
C ARG A 96 -16.69 1.97 -4.96
N ALA A 97 -17.37 1.05 -5.65
CA ALA A 97 -18.82 0.97 -5.63
C ALA A 97 -19.40 0.61 -4.26
N GLU A 98 -18.68 -0.13 -3.42
CA GLU A 98 -19.05 -0.41 -2.03
C GLU A 98 -18.98 0.87 -1.18
N ILE A 99 -17.86 1.59 -1.25
CA ILE A 99 -17.64 2.86 -0.52
C ILE A 99 -18.70 3.90 -0.90
N GLU A 100 -19.03 4.02 -2.19
CA GLU A 100 -20.03 4.96 -2.69
C GLU A 100 -21.46 4.68 -2.19
N LYS A 101 -21.79 3.43 -1.88
CA LYS A 101 -23.12 3.07 -1.34
C LYS A 101 -23.25 3.36 0.15
N LEU A 102 -22.15 3.57 0.86
CA LEU A 102 -22.17 3.83 2.29
C LEU A 102 -22.72 5.23 2.58
N PRO A 103 -23.48 5.39 3.69
CA PRO A 103 -23.73 6.67 4.33
C PRO A 103 -22.42 7.42 4.63
N ILE A 104 -22.47 8.77 4.63
CA ILE A 104 -21.27 9.63 4.70
C ILE A 104 -20.42 9.33 5.93
N ASP A 105 -21.05 9.18 7.09
CA ASP A 105 -20.40 8.85 8.37
C ASP A 105 -19.64 7.51 8.30
N LYS A 106 -20.26 6.47 7.74
CA LYS A 106 -19.63 5.15 7.55
C LYS A 106 -18.54 5.19 6.49
N ARG A 107 -18.72 6.01 5.45
CA ARG A 107 -17.76 6.17 4.37
C ARG A 107 -16.44 6.72 4.89
N VAL A 108 -16.47 7.77 5.73
CA VAL A 108 -15.27 8.36 6.32
C VAL A 108 -14.48 7.34 7.14
N VAL A 109 -15.16 6.49 7.92
CA VAL A 109 -14.50 5.42 8.71
C VAL A 109 -13.79 4.42 7.79
N VAL A 110 -14.45 3.97 6.72
CA VAL A 110 -13.85 3.04 5.75
C VAL A 110 -12.68 3.69 5.03
N ILE A 111 -12.80 4.94 4.58
CA ILE A 111 -11.70 5.68 3.92
C ILE A 111 -10.48 5.74 4.83
N LYS A 112 -10.65 6.08 6.12
CA LYS A 112 -9.53 6.11 7.07
C LYS A 112 -8.84 4.75 7.19
N SER A 113 -9.62 3.69 7.38
CA SER A 113 -9.10 2.31 7.45
C SER A 113 -8.34 1.91 6.18
N GLU A 114 -8.82 2.32 5.01
CA GLU A 114 -8.18 2.01 3.74
C GLU A 114 -6.90 2.80 3.50
N LEU A 115 -6.89 4.08 3.86
CA LEU A 115 -5.68 4.90 3.80
C LEU A 115 -4.59 4.36 4.75
N GLU A 116 -4.99 3.90 5.94
CA GLU A 116 -4.08 3.26 6.89
C GLU A 116 -3.53 1.93 6.34
N GLU A 117 -4.39 1.10 5.74
CA GLU A 117 -4.00 -0.17 5.14
C GLU A 117 -3.13 0.03 3.89
N GLU A 118 -3.42 1.02 3.06
CA GLU A 118 -2.58 1.38 1.91
C GLU A 118 -1.22 1.93 2.35
N SER A 119 -1.20 2.79 3.37
CA SER A 119 0.06 3.24 3.98
C SER A 119 0.85 2.07 4.56
N ARG A 120 0.15 1.10 5.17
CA ARG A 120 0.75 -0.13 5.68
C ARG A 120 1.34 -0.95 4.53
N ARG A 121 0.58 -1.19 3.46
CA ARG A 121 1.05 -1.92 2.27
C ARG A 121 2.21 -1.21 1.59
N ARG A 122 2.18 0.12 1.49
CA ARG A 122 3.32 0.90 0.96
C ARG A 122 4.54 0.73 1.84
N ARG A 123 4.40 0.82 3.17
CA ARG A 123 5.51 0.56 4.11
C ARG A 123 6.07 -0.87 3.95
N PHE A 124 5.21 -1.88 3.92
CA PHE A 124 5.64 -3.28 3.78
C PHE A 124 6.18 -3.61 2.37
N GLY A 125 5.59 -3.04 1.32
CA GLY A 125 6.01 -3.21 -0.07
C GLY A 125 7.34 -2.53 -0.35
N MET A 126 7.51 -1.27 0.09
CA MET A 126 8.80 -0.58 0.04
C MET A 126 9.86 -1.34 0.82
N MET A 127 9.51 -1.87 2.00
CA MET A 127 10.41 -2.76 2.73
C MET A 127 10.80 -3.95 1.86
N ARG A 128 9.86 -4.71 1.28
CA ARG A 128 10.23 -5.83 0.39
C ARG A 128 11.17 -5.43 -0.76
N ASP A 129 10.88 -4.32 -1.43
CA ASP A 129 11.59 -3.94 -2.65
C ASP A 129 12.97 -3.31 -2.36
N ALA A 130 13.09 -2.42 -1.37
CA ALA A 130 14.36 -1.84 -0.96
C ALA A 130 15.33 -2.89 -0.39
N LEU A 131 14.78 -3.97 0.17
CA LEU A 131 15.54 -5.06 0.75
C LEU A 131 16.02 -6.10 -0.26
N HIS A 132 15.45 -6.10 -1.47
CA HIS A 132 15.98 -6.93 -2.56
C HIS A 132 17.38 -6.48 -2.97
N ASP A 133 17.65 -5.17 -2.88
CA ASP A 133 18.92 -4.62 -3.30
C ASP A 133 19.99 -4.54 -2.21
N ALA A 134 19.60 -4.55 -0.94
CA ALA A 134 20.55 -4.53 0.18
C ALA A 134 21.33 -5.85 0.28
N SER A 135 22.64 -5.76 0.57
CA SER A 135 23.45 -6.96 0.79
C SER A 135 23.06 -7.66 2.10
N PRO A 136 22.77 -8.98 2.10
CA PRO A 136 22.50 -9.72 3.34
C PRO A 136 23.66 -9.65 4.36
N GLN A 137 24.90 -9.47 3.88
CA GLN A 137 26.10 -9.36 4.73
C GLN A 137 26.13 -8.08 5.58
N ASP A 138 25.34 -7.08 5.21
CA ASP A 138 25.25 -5.82 5.95
C ASP A 138 24.28 -5.90 7.13
N MET A 139 23.38 -6.88 7.16
CA MET A 139 22.33 -6.97 8.19
C MET A 139 22.89 -7.10 9.61
N PRO A 140 23.88 -7.96 9.91
CA PRO A 140 24.48 -8.02 11.24
C PRO A 140 25.17 -6.70 11.64
N LYS A 141 25.78 -6.00 10.68
CA LYS A 141 26.46 -4.71 10.92
C LYS A 141 25.46 -3.61 11.25
N ILE A 142 24.38 -3.52 10.48
CA ILE A 142 23.29 -2.56 10.71
C ILE A 142 22.65 -2.83 12.08
N TRP A 143 22.41 -4.10 12.43
CA TRP A 143 21.87 -4.46 13.74
C TRP A 143 22.81 -4.06 14.88
N SER A 144 24.11 -4.39 14.79
CA SER A 144 25.11 -4.02 15.79
C SER A 144 25.18 -2.51 15.99
N TRP A 145 25.25 -1.75 14.88
CA TRP A 145 25.27 -0.29 14.92
C TRP A 145 24.00 0.27 15.57
N LEU A 146 22.83 -0.30 15.28
CA LEU A 146 21.57 0.16 15.88
C LEU A 146 21.54 -0.07 17.39
N VAL A 147 22.02 -1.22 17.86
CA VAL A 147 22.15 -1.49 19.29
C VAL A 147 23.04 -0.44 19.96
N ASP A 148 24.19 -0.12 19.38
CA ASP A 148 25.08 0.92 19.90
C ASP A 148 24.43 2.32 19.88
N PHE A 149 23.72 2.63 18.80
CA PHE A 149 22.97 3.89 18.67
C PHE A 149 21.90 4.01 19.76
N MET A 150 21.11 2.96 20.00
CA MET A 150 20.07 2.95 21.03
C MET A 150 20.66 3.03 22.44
N LYS A 151 21.79 2.34 22.69
CA LYS A 151 22.50 2.43 23.98
C LYS A 151 23.04 3.84 24.23
N THR A 152 23.53 4.50 23.19
CA THR A 152 24.00 5.90 23.28
C THR A 152 22.82 6.86 23.52
N ASN A 153 21.66 6.57 22.93
CA ASN A 153 20.45 7.38 23.04
C ASN A 153 19.42 6.78 24.01
N ARG A 154 19.90 6.14 25.08
CA ARG A 154 19.07 5.35 26.00
C ARG A 154 18.05 6.21 26.76
N GLU A 155 18.48 7.36 27.25
CA GLU A 155 17.65 8.23 28.11
C GLU A 155 16.29 8.62 27.49
N PRO A 156 16.19 9.15 26.25
CA PRO A 156 14.90 9.45 25.64
C PRO A 156 14.04 8.21 25.40
N ILE A 157 14.66 7.06 25.11
CA ILE A 157 13.95 5.79 24.91
C ILE A 157 13.33 5.33 26.23
N GLU A 158 14.10 5.34 27.33
CA GLU A 158 13.61 4.97 28.66
C GLU A 158 12.53 5.92 29.16
N ARG A 159 12.68 7.23 28.93
CA ARG A 159 11.66 8.21 29.29
C ARG A 159 10.33 7.94 28.60
N TYR A 160 10.36 7.64 27.30
CA TYR A 160 9.16 7.25 26.57
C TYR A 160 8.61 5.91 27.05
N MET A 161 9.48 4.95 27.35
CA MET A 161 9.11 3.67 27.93
C MET A 161 8.35 3.85 29.25
N ASP A 162 8.86 4.64 30.19
CA ASP A 162 8.20 4.92 31.47
C ASP A 162 6.87 5.64 31.30
N ALA A 163 6.82 6.65 30.42
CA ALA A 163 5.60 7.40 30.15
C ALA A 163 4.50 6.52 29.56
N GLN A 164 4.83 5.68 28.58
CA GLN A 164 3.83 4.89 27.83
C GLN A 164 3.51 3.53 28.48
N LEU A 165 4.44 2.95 29.23
CA LEU A 165 4.25 1.63 29.85
C LEU A 165 3.73 1.71 31.28
N SER A 166 3.82 2.86 31.96
CA SER A 166 3.22 3.03 33.28
C SER A 166 1.72 2.72 33.29
N GLU A 167 1.02 2.98 32.17
CA GLU A 167 -0.40 2.71 32.01
C GLU A 167 -0.71 1.27 31.53
N ASN A 168 0.27 0.52 31.01
CA ASN A 168 0.05 -0.80 30.41
C ASN A 168 0.93 -1.89 31.05
N SER A 169 0.51 -2.34 32.23
CA SER A 169 1.22 -3.35 33.04
C SER A 169 1.51 -4.65 32.29
N ARG A 170 0.62 -5.09 31.38
CA ARG A 170 0.82 -6.30 30.57
C ARG A 170 1.92 -6.14 29.54
N LEU A 171 1.99 -4.98 28.89
CA LEU A 171 3.02 -4.69 27.91
C LEU A 171 4.39 -4.56 28.58
N ARG A 172 4.44 -3.91 29.76
CA ARG A 172 5.64 -3.82 30.58
C ARG A 172 6.20 -5.19 30.94
N ALA A 173 5.37 -6.09 31.49
CA ALA A 173 5.79 -7.45 31.83
C ALA A 173 6.35 -8.22 30.61
N ARG A 174 5.71 -8.08 29.43
CA ARG A 174 6.21 -8.71 28.19
C ARG A 174 7.54 -8.17 27.70
N LEU A 175 7.85 -6.90 27.98
CA LEU A 175 9.13 -6.31 27.62
C LEU A 175 10.21 -6.71 28.61
N GLU A 176 9.92 -6.73 29.92
CA GLU A 176 10.85 -7.14 30.96
C GLU A 176 11.37 -8.58 30.79
N GLU A 177 10.58 -9.47 30.16
CA GLU A 177 11.00 -10.84 29.83
C GLU A 177 11.98 -10.94 28.63
N ARG A 178 12.20 -9.85 27.88
CA ARG A 178 13.03 -9.86 26.68
C ARG A 178 14.46 -9.40 26.97
N PRO A 179 15.44 -9.78 26.13
CA PRO A 179 16.76 -9.16 26.15
C PRO A 179 16.67 -7.65 26.01
N GLU A 180 17.56 -6.92 26.70
CA GLU A 180 17.57 -5.45 26.73
C GLU A 180 17.57 -4.82 25.33
N GLU A 181 18.32 -5.39 24.37
CA GLU A 181 18.36 -4.87 23.00
C GLU A 181 17.00 -4.95 22.30
N GLN A 182 16.21 -6.00 22.58
CA GLN A 182 14.87 -6.14 22.03
C GLN A 182 13.89 -5.16 22.67
N GLN A 183 14.05 -4.89 23.97
CA GLN A 183 13.26 -3.89 24.68
C GLN A 183 13.50 -2.51 24.06
N LEU A 184 14.77 -2.09 23.98
CA LEU A 184 15.16 -0.81 23.39
C LEU A 184 14.68 -0.70 21.95
N PHE A 185 14.86 -1.74 21.13
CA PHE A 185 14.39 -1.73 19.74
C PHE A 185 12.88 -1.57 19.63
N TRP A 186 12.11 -2.29 20.46
CA TRP A 186 10.65 -2.20 20.44
C TRP A 186 10.19 -0.77 20.76
N VAL A 187 10.75 -0.18 21.82
CA VAL A 187 10.40 1.18 22.24
C VAL A 187 10.84 2.20 21.19
N TRP A 188 12.09 2.14 20.74
CA TRP A 188 12.61 3.01 19.68
C TRP A 188 11.78 2.93 18.41
N SER A 189 11.40 1.72 18.00
CA SER A 189 10.58 1.50 16.82
C SER A 189 9.20 2.14 16.97
N LYS A 190 8.57 2.02 18.15
CA LYS A 190 7.28 2.64 18.41
C LYS A 190 7.38 4.17 18.37
N MET A 191 8.37 4.77 19.02
CA MET A 191 8.62 6.22 18.97
C MET A 191 8.73 6.72 17.52
N ASN A 192 9.44 5.98 16.67
CA ASN A 192 9.68 6.32 15.28
C ASN A 192 8.44 6.15 14.39
N PHE A 193 7.58 5.17 14.67
CA PHE A 193 6.33 4.97 13.93
C PHE A 193 5.23 5.94 14.34
N ASP A 194 5.17 6.27 15.62
CA ASP A 194 4.20 7.23 16.17
C ASP A 194 4.63 8.69 15.94
N ARG A 195 5.77 8.91 15.26
CA ARG A 195 6.35 10.23 14.94
C ARG A 195 6.48 11.15 16.14
N GLN A 196 7.00 10.61 17.24
CA GLN A 196 7.27 11.41 18.44
C GLN A 196 8.39 12.42 18.13
N GLU A 197 8.21 13.67 18.57
CA GLU A 197 9.15 14.76 18.31
C GLU A 197 10.53 14.52 18.95
N ASP A 198 10.58 13.75 20.04
CA ASP A 198 11.79 13.43 20.81
C ASP A 198 12.39 12.06 20.45
N ALA A 199 11.88 11.37 19.43
CA ALA A 199 12.44 10.11 18.97
C ALA A 199 13.89 10.31 18.51
N PRO A 200 14.88 9.61 19.08
CA PRO A 200 16.25 9.72 18.62
C PRO A 200 16.36 9.18 17.20
N LEU A 201 16.62 10.07 16.25
CA LEU A 201 16.83 9.77 14.84
C LEU A 201 18.32 9.84 14.52
N PRO A 202 18.85 8.92 13.70
CA PRO A 202 20.24 8.99 13.29
C PRO A 202 20.49 10.29 12.51
N GLY A 203 21.49 11.04 12.95
CA GLY A 203 21.96 12.25 12.29
C GLY A 203 22.89 11.93 11.11
N PRO A 204 23.30 12.96 10.36
CA PRO A 204 24.24 12.78 9.24
C PRO A 204 25.57 12.12 9.65
N GLN A 205 26.03 12.34 10.88
CA GLN A 205 27.26 11.72 11.40
C GLN A 205 27.06 10.22 11.68
N ASP A 206 25.94 9.85 12.29
CA ASP A 206 25.63 8.44 12.58
C ASP A 206 25.49 7.61 11.30
N ILE A 207 24.81 8.18 10.29
CA ILE A 207 24.63 7.55 8.98
C ILE A 207 26.00 7.39 8.28
N ARG A 208 26.85 8.43 8.29
CA ARG A 208 28.21 8.33 7.73
C ARG A 208 29.05 7.26 8.42
N ARG A 209 28.97 7.17 9.75
CA ARG A 209 29.67 6.13 10.51
C ARG A 209 29.20 4.74 10.09
N LEU A 210 27.89 4.51 10.00
CA LEU A 210 27.34 3.25 9.53
C LEU A 210 27.81 2.92 8.10
N MET A 211 27.72 3.88 7.17
CA MET A 211 28.07 3.68 5.75
C MET A 211 29.54 3.26 5.53
N ALA A 212 30.45 3.59 6.46
CA ALA A 212 31.84 3.15 6.40
C ALA A 212 31.98 1.63 6.47
N ASP A 213 31.08 0.96 7.21
CA ASP A 213 31.11 -0.49 7.44
C ASP A 213 30.27 -1.28 6.43
N LEU A 214 29.40 -0.62 5.67
CA LEU A 214 28.51 -1.27 4.69
C LEU A 214 29.21 -1.59 3.37
N THR A 215 28.68 -2.60 2.67
CA THR A 215 29.10 -2.89 1.29
C THR A 215 28.83 -1.71 0.34
N PRO A 216 29.61 -1.57 -0.77
CA PRO A 216 29.40 -0.49 -1.73
C PRO A 216 27.97 -0.42 -2.28
N LYS A 217 27.34 -1.57 -2.53
CA LYS A 217 25.95 -1.64 -3.04
C LYS A 217 24.96 -0.96 -2.09
N THR A 218 25.01 -1.29 -0.79
CA THR A 218 24.12 -0.70 0.21
C THR A 218 24.49 0.77 0.48
N ARG A 219 25.78 1.13 0.43
CA ARG A 219 26.23 2.52 0.55
C ARG A 219 25.65 3.39 -0.56
N ASP A 220 25.75 2.96 -1.82
CA ASP A 220 25.24 3.68 -2.98
C ASP A 220 23.71 3.89 -2.92
N LEU A 221 22.99 2.94 -2.32
CA LEU A 221 21.54 3.04 -2.09
C LEU A 221 21.21 4.22 -1.15
N ILE A 222 22.02 4.44 -0.12
CA ILE A 222 21.81 5.47 0.89
C ILE A 222 22.35 6.82 0.39
N GLU A 223 23.60 6.86 -0.08
CA GLU A 223 24.35 8.11 -0.36
C GLU A 223 23.68 9.02 -1.39
N LYS A 224 22.94 8.46 -2.36
CA LYS A 224 22.26 9.20 -3.43
C LYS A 224 21.05 10.00 -2.97
N LEU A 225 20.57 9.77 -1.74
CA LEU A 225 19.36 10.39 -1.23
C LEU A 225 19.66 11.62 -0.36
N PRO A 226 18.74 12.61 -0.31
CA PRO A 226 18.79 13.64 0.72
C PRO A 226 18.64 13.01 2.11
N ILE A 227 19.02 13.74 3.18
CA ILE A 227 19.06 13.21 4.55
C ILE A 227 17.76 12.53 5.00
N ASP A 228 16.60 13.06 4.62
CA ASP A 228 15.31 12.45 4.97
C ASP A 228 15.07 11.14 4.21
N GLY A 229 15.52 11.06 2.95
CA GLY A 229 15.50 9.82 2.18
C GLY A 229 16.49 8.78 2.74
N GLN A 230 17.67 9.21 3.19
CA GLN A 230 18.65 8.35 3.85
C GLN A 230 18.06 7.72 5.11
N ARG A 231 17.40 8.52 5.96
CA ARG A 231 16.73 8.06 7.17
C ARG A 231 15.62 7.06 6.87
N GLU A 232 14.84 7.30 5.82
CA GLU A 232 13.77 6.39 5.42
C GLU A 232 14.31 5.03 4.96
N ILE A 233 15.32 5.02 4.07
CA ILE A 233 15.97 3.78 3.65
C ILE A 233 16.64 3.07 4.82
N LEU A 234 17.34 3.81 5.68
CA LEU A 234 17.97 3.25 6.87
C LEU A 234 16.94 2.61 7.81
N ARG A 235 15.76 3.21 8.00
CA ARG A 235 14.68 2.61 8.78
C ARG A 235 14.27 1.25 8.21
N GLN A 236 14.15 1.13 6.88
CA GLN A 236 13.81 -0.13 6.22
C GLN A 236 14.91 -1.19 6.38
N LEU A 237 16.17 -0.78 6.23
CA LEU A 237 17.34 -1.64 6.45
C LEU A 237 17.43 -2.12 7.90
N ILE A 238 17.15 -1.25 8.87
CA ILE A 238 17.05 -1.59 10.30
C ILE A 238 15.98 -2.66 10.52
N PHE A 239 14.79 -2.51 9.93
CA PHE A 239 13.75 -3.53 10.07
C PHE A 239 14.16 -4.87 9.48
N ARG A 240 14.89 -4.89 8.35
CA ARG A 240 15.44 -6.13 7.81
C ARG A 240 16.53 -6.71 8.67
N ALA A 241 17.42 -5.89 9.20
CA ALA A 241 18.47 -6.32 10.10
C ALA A 241 17.87 -6.98 11.34
N PHE A 242 16.84 -6.36 11.93
CA PHE A 242 16.04 -6.95 13.00
C PHE A 242 15.40 -8.27 12.57
N HIS A 243 14.74 -8.31 11.41
CA HIS A 243 14.10 -9.53 10.90
C HIS A 243 15.12 -10.66 10.71
N SER A 244 16.27 -10.37 10.10
CA SER A 244 17.33 -11.37 9.90
C SER A 244 17.86 -11.85 11.25
N GLN A 245 18.14 -10.93 12.17
CA GLN A 245 18.68 -11.28 13.48
C GLN A 245 17.70 -12.07 14.35
N MET A 246 16.41 -11.75 14.33
CA MET A 246 15.42 -12.28 15.28
C MET A 246 14.54 -13.36 14.70
N LEU A 247 14.27 -13.33 13.39
CA LEU A 247 13.25 -14.17 12.76
C LEU A 247 13.89 -15.27 11.91
N GLU A 248 15.00 -15.00 11.24
CA GLU A 248 15.74 -16.03 10.50
C GLU A 248 16.56 -16.92 11.47
N ASN A 249 17.02 -16.37 12.59
CA ASN A 249 17.75 -17.11 13.65
C ASN A 249 16.84 -17.70 14.73
N ALA A 250 15.52 -17.78 14.49
CA ALA A 250 14.61 -18.44 15.41
C ALA A 250 15.08 -19.88 15.68
N SER A 251 15.12 -20.26 16.96
CA SER A 251 15.49 -21.63 17.33
C SER A 251 14.49 -22.62 16.71
N GLU A 252 14.96 -23.80 16.30
CA GLU A 252 14.06 -24.84 15.79
C GLU A 252 12.99 -25.22 16.84
N GLU A 253 13.32 -25.09 18.12
CA GLU A 253 12.40 -25.32 19.23
C GLU A 253 11.25 -24.31 19.24
N ASP A 254 11.52 -23.03 19.02
CA ASP A 254 10.47 -22.01 18.98
C ASP A 254 9.57 -22.17 17.76
N VAL A 255 10.16 -22.47 16.60
CA VAL A 255 9.42 -22.75 15.36
C VAL A 255 8.54 -23.99 15.55
N ARG A 256 9.03 -25.02 16.24
CA ARG A 256 8.24 -26.23 16.58
C ARG A 256 7.11 -25.92 17.57
N LYS A 257 7.39 -25.19 18.65
CA LYS A 257 6.35 -24.76 19.62
C LYS A 257 5.27 -23.91 18.95
N TYR A 258 5.64 -23.10 17.95
CA TYR A 258 4.68 -22.37 17.15
C TYR A 258 3.84 -23.29 16.28
N PHE A 259 4.47 -24.24 15.58
CA PHE A 259 3.77 -25.24 14.78
C PHE A 259 2.70 -25.98 15.60
N GLU A 260 3.01 -26.39 16.84
CA GLU A 260 2.05 -27.07 17.74
C GLU A 260 0.82 -26.22 18.08
N LYS A 261 0.96 -24.89 18.09
CA LYS A 261 -0.13 -23.94 18.38
C LYS A 261 -0.97 -23.59 17.16
N LEU A 262 -0.55 -23.99 15.95
CA LEU A 262 -1.30 -23.71 14.73
C LEU A 262 -2.63 -24.49 14.69
N PRO A 263 -3.69 -23.92 14.09
CA PRO A 263 -4.94 -24.64 13.82
C PRO A 263 -4.69 -25.96 13.08
N ALA A 264 -5.52 -26.97 13.35
CA ALA A 264 -5.33 -28.32 12.80
C ALA A 264 -5.33 -28.32 11.26
N GLU A 265 -6.17 -27.49 10.65
CA GLU A 265 -6.27 -27.31 9.20
C GLU A 265 -4.94 -26.81 8.61
N ARG A 266 -4.33 -25.82 9.26
CA ARG A 266 -3.06 -25.24 8.81
C ARG A 266 -1.90 -26.20 9.00
N ARG A 267 -1.83 -26.90 10.15
CA ARG A 267 -0.83 -27.96 10.38
C ARG A 267 -0.94 -29.06 9.33
N SER A 268 -2.15 -29.50 9.01
CA SER A 268 -2.39 -30.52 7.99
C SER A 268 -1.95 -30.04 6.61
N HIS A 269 -2.22 -28.79 6.25
CA HIS A 269 -1.77 -28.22 4.98
C HIS A 269 -0.25 -28.19 4.89
N LEU A 270 0.43 -27.65 5.91
CA LEU A 270 1.89 -27.62 5.96
C LEU A 270 2.46 -29.06 5.84
N ALA A 271 1.88 -30.04 6.53
CA ALA A 271 2.33 -31.43 6.46
C ALA A 271 2.18 -32.09 5.07
N THR A 272 1.42 -31.48 4.15
CA THR A 272 1.32 -31.95 2.75
C THR A 272 2.43 -31.41 1.86
N LEU A 273 3.15 -30.37 2.30
CA LEU A 273 4.25 -29.78 1.55
C LEU A 273 5.50 -30.68 1.59
N PRO A 274 6.32 -30.68 0.54
CA PRO A 274 7.67 -31.23 0.60
C PRO A 274 8.46 -30.62 1.76
N LYS A 275 9.40 -31.37 2.34
CA LYS A 275 10.16 -30.94 3.54
C LYS A 275 10.76 -29.53 3.43
N GLU A 276 11.37 -29.22 2.28
CA GLU A 276 11.99 -27.91 2.06
C GLU A 276 10.97 -26.77 2.03
N GLU A 277 9.81 -26.99 1.40
CA GLU A 277 8.71 -26.03 1.37
C GLU A 277 8.01 -25.92 2.73
N PHE A 278 7.89 -27.03 3.46
CA PHE A 278 7.38 -27.06 4.82
C PHE A 278 8.22 -26.18 5.75
N ASP A 279 9.54 -26.39 5.78
CA ASP A 279 10.44 -25.65 6.66
C ASP A 279 10.45 -24.15 6.31
N LYS A 280 10.44 -23.83 5.01
CA LYS A 280 10.37 -22.46 4.51
C LYS A 280 9.06 -21.77 4.89
N GLU A 281 7.92 -22.36 4.53
CA GLU A 281 6.59 -21.77 4.78
C GLU A 281 6.32 -21.65 6.29
N LEU A 282 6.75 -22.63 7.09
CA LEU A 282 6.61 -22.58 8.54
C LEU A 282 7.45 -21.46 9.15
N ARG A 283 8.70 -21.27 8.72
CA ARG A 283 9.55 -20.16 9.18
C ARG A 283 9.01 -18.80 8.72
N GLU A 284 8.49 -18.70 7.51
CA GLU A 284 7.83 -17.48 7.01
C GLU A 284 6.55 -17.16 7.78
N GLU A 285 5.73 -18.17 8.12
CA GLU A 285 4.52 -18.00 8.93
C GLU A 285 4.87 -17.64 10.38
N TYR A 286 5.89 -18.27 10.97
CA TYR A 286 6.41 -17.91 12.28
C TYR A 286 6.93 -16.48 12.32
N SER A 287 7.71 -16.08 11.30
CA SER A 287 8.19 -14.71 11.15
C SER A 287 7.03 -13.71 11.06
N ARG A 288 6.02 -13.98 10.20
CA ARG A 288 4.82 -13.14 10.10
C ARG A 288 4.09 -13.02 11.45
N HIS A 289 3.98 -14.11 12.20
CA HIS A 289 3.38 -14.11 13.53
C HIS A 289 4.15 -13.23 14.53
N LEU A 290 5.48 -13.35 14.55
CA LEU A 290 6.32 -12.52 15.40
C LEU A 290 6.24 -11.04 15.00
N MET A 291 6.28 -10.72 13.70
CA MET A 291 6.09 -9.36 13.19
C MET A 291 4.72 -8.79 13.56
N PHE A 292 3.65 -9.58 13.43
CA PHE A 292 2.32 -9.16 13.80
C PHE A 292 2.21 -8.87 15.31
N ASN A 293 2.75 -9.75 16.15
CA ASN A 293 2.76 -9.52 17.59
C ASN A 293 3.65 -8.35 18.01
N PHE A 294 4.72 -8.09 17.26
CA PHE A 294 5.68 -7.03 17.55
C PHE A 294 5.15 -5.65 17.15
N PHE A 295 4.58 -5.52 15.94
CA PHE A 295 4.13 -4.23 15.37
C PHE A 295 2.61 -4.01 15.41
N GLY A 296 1.81 -5.05 15.61
CA GLY A 296 0.36 -5.05 15.39
C GLY A 296 -0.48 -5.11 16.66
N GLY A 297 -0.06 -4.43 17.74
CA GLY A 297 -0.76 -4.38 19.03
C GLY A 297 -2.15 -3.71 19.04
N GLY A 298 -2.97 -3.87 18.01
CA GLY A 298 -4.36 -3.43 17.93
C GLY A 298 -5.31 -4.62 17.75
N ARG A 299 -5.59 -5.32 18.87
CA ARG A 299 -6.51 -6.46 19.05
C ARG A 299 -6.15 -7.75 18.29
N PRO A 300 -6.15 -8.92 18.98
CA PRO A 300 -6.26 -10.20 18.30
C PRO A 300 -7.67 -10.28 17.71
N GLY A 301 -7.82 -9.80 16.47
CA GLY A 301 -8.93 -10.20 15.63
C GLY A 301 -8.75 -11.69 15.37
N GLY A 302 -9.46 -12.52 16.12
CA GLY A 302 -9.60 -13.93 15.78
C GLY A 302 -10.09 -14.11 14.34
N PRO A 303 -10.07 -15.34 13.79
CA PRO A 303 -10.54 -15.60 12.44
C PRO A 303 -12.00 -15.17 12.30
N GLY A 304 -12.21 -13.96 11.78
CA GLY A 304 -13.51 -13.42 11.39
C GLY A 304 -13.95 -14.11 10.12
N GLY A 305 -14.39 -15.37 10.26
CA GLY A 305 -15.18 -16.04 9.24
C GLY A 305 -16.49 -15.28 8.98
N PRO A 306 -17.18 -15.59 7.86
CA PRO A 306 -18.33 -14.83 7.39
C PRO A 306 -19.56 -15.07 8.30
N GLY A 307 -19.64 -14.29 9.37
CA GLY A 307 -20.85 -14.13 10.17
C GLY A 307 -21.85 -13.26 9.40
N GLY A 308 -22.60 -13.89 8.51
CA GLY A 308 -23.78 -13.30 7.88
C GLY A 308 -24.81 -12.79 8.91
N PRO A 309 -25.74 -11.93 8.49
CA PRO A 309 -26.61 -11.18 9.39
C PRO A 309 -27.67 -12.10 10.03
N GLY A 310 -27.44 -12.49 11.28
CA GLY A 310 -28.49 -13.00 12.17
C GLY A 310 -29.28 -11.84 12.76
N GLY A 311 -30.29 -11.36 12.03
CA GLY A 311 -31.31 -10.48 12.60
C GLY A 311 -32.49 -11.28 13.16
N PRO A 312 -32.91 -11.03 14.42
CA PRO A 312 -34.23 -11.43 14.88
C PRO A 312 -35.14 -10.22 15.15
N GLY A 313 -36.28 -10.21 14.47
CA GLY A 313 -37.59 -9.96 15.09
C GLY A 313 -37.91 -8.54 15.56
N GLY A 314 -38.32 -7.66 14.64
CA GLY A 314 -39.19 -6.53 14.97
C GLY A 314 -40.68 -6.95 14.92
N PRO A 315 -41.51 -6.62 15.92
CA PRO A 315 -42.92 -7.00 15.96
C PRO A 315 -43.81 -6.13 15.05
N GLY A 316 -44.62 -6.82 14.25
CA GLY A 316 -46.01 -6.54 13.82
C GLY A 316 -46.55 -5.13 13.62
N GLY A 317 -46.96 -4.86 12.36
CA GLY A 317 -48.22 -4.16 11.99
C GLY A 317 -48.31 -2.64 12.19
N PRO A 318 -49.02 -1.90 11.32
CA PRO A 318 -50.40 -2.17 10.95
C PRO A 318 -50.67 -2.22 9.44
N GLY A 319 -51.76 -2.89 9.07
CA GLY A 319 -52.18 -3.14 7.70
C GLY A 319 -53.02 -2.02 7.05
N GLY A 320 -53.05 -2.10 5.71
CA GLY A 320 -54.07 -1.56 4.81
C GLY A 320 -53.69 -0.26 4.07
N PRO A 321 -54.37 0.11 2.96
CA PRO A 321 -55.35 -0.63 2.16
C PRO A 321 -54.89 -0.87 0.70
N GLY A 322 -55.59 -1.79 0.03
CA GLY A 322 -55.34 -2.21 -1.35
C GLY A 322 -55.63 -1.14 -2.42
N GLY A 323 -55.02 -1.35 -3.58
CA GLY A 323 -55.21 -0.58 -4.82
C GLY A 323 -54.72 -1.40 -6.03
N PRO A 324 -55.19 -1.09 -7.24
CA PRO A 324 -55.83 -2.07 -8.12
C PRO A 324 -54.90 -2.78 -9.10
N ARG A 325 -55.31 -4.01 -9.45
CA ARG A 325 -54.84 -4.78 -10.61
C ARG A 325 -55.06 -3.96 -11.89
N GLY A 326 -53.98 -3.72 -12.62
CA GLY A 326 -54.01 -3.23 -13.98
C GLY A 326 -53.25 -4.20 -14.88
N ASP A 327 -54.01 -4.98 -15.62
CA ASP A 327 -53.55 -5.78 -16.75
C ASP A 327 -53.03 -4.84 -17.85
N GLY A 328 -51.84 -5.12 -18.37
CA GLY A 328 -51.14 -4.22 -19.29
C GLY A 328 -50.14 -4.97 -20.17
N ASN A 329 -50.70 -5.75 -21.07
CA ASN A 329 -50.07 -6.41 -22.22
C ASN A 329 -49.13 -5.45 -22.99
N GLY A 330 -47.88 -5.86 -23.28
CA GLY A 330 -47.02 -5.12 -24.21
C GLY A 330 -45.62 -5.73 -24.42
N PRO A 331 -45.12 -5.83 -25.67
CA PRO A 331 -44.10 -6.81 -26.04
C PRO A 331 -42.66 -6.24 -26.12
N SER A 332 -41.71 -7.16 -25.97
CA SER A 332 -40.42 -7.22 -26.68
C SER A 332 -39.69 -5.92 -27.00
N ARG A 333 -38.63 -5.60 -26.23
CA ARG A 333 -37.38 -5.03 -26.77
C ARG A 333 -36.17 -5.55 -26.00
N ARG A 334 -35.53 -6.60 -26.55
CA ARG A 334 -34.08 -6.80 -26.41
C ARG A 334 -33.41 -5.62 -27.11
N GLY A 335 -32.76 -4.76 -26.33
CA GLY A 335 -31.94 -3.66 -26.83
C GLY A 335 -30.48 -3.91 -26.45
N ASP A 336 -29.72 -4.30 -27.46
CA ASP A 336 -28.30 -4.06 -27.69
C ASP A 336 -27.53 -3.30 -26.60
N TRP A 337 -26.69 -4.05 -25.88
CA TRP A 337 -25.51 -3.53 -25.21
C TRP A 337 -24.40 -3.34 -26.25
N ASN A 338 -24.44 -2.23 -26.99
CA ASN A 338 -23.31 -1.73 -27.77
C ASN A 338 -22.60 -0.64 -26.97
N GLY A 339 -21.52 -1.01 -26.28
CA GLY A 339 -20.52 -0.06 -25.79
C GLY A 339 -19.64 0.43 -26.94
N PRO A 340 -19.30 1.73 -27.02
CA PRO A 340 -18.36 2.23 -28.02
C PRO A 340 -16.93 2.03 -27.51
N GLY A 341 -16.18 1.09 -28.12
CA GLY A 341 -14.77 0.89 -27.76
C GLY A 341 -13.99 -0.21 -28.47
N GLY A 342 -14.46 -0.75 -29.60
CA GLY A 342 -13.73 -1.76 -30.37
C GLY A 342 -13.06 -1.16 -31.60
N ARG A 343 -11.82 -0.67 -31.49
CA ARG A 343 -11.00 -0.34 -32.66
C ARG A 343 -10.67 -1.62 -33.42
N GLY A 344 -11.23 -1.75 -34.62
CA GLY A 344 -10.77 -2.70 -35.63
C GLY A 344 -9.39 -2.27 -36.17
N GLY A 345 -8.43 -3.17 -36.10
CA GLY A 345 -7.18 -3.11 -36.86
C GLY A 345 -7.30 -3.97 -38.12
N PRO A 346 -6.71 -3.57 -39.26
CA PRO A 346 -6.87 -4.25 -40.54
C PRO A 346 -6.05 -5.54 -40.62
N ARG A 347 -6.62 -6.48 -41.39
CA ARG A 347 -6.06 -7.79 -41.75
C ARG A 347 -4.67 -7.67 -42.39
N GLY A 348 -3.79 -8.56 -41.93
CA GLY A 348 -2.47 -8.79 -42.49
C GLY A 348 -2.52 -9.31 -43.92
N GLN A 349 -1.60 -8.79 -44.71
CA GLN A 349 -1.23 -9.28 -46.02
C GLN A 349 0.16 -9.90 -45.88
N ASP A 350 0.26 -11.14 -46.30
CA ASP A 350 1.46 -11.96 -46.37
C ASP A 350 2.52 -11.27 -47.22
N ASP A 351 3.74 -11.11 -46.68
CA ASP A 351 4.95 -11.15 -47.50
C ASP A 351 6.25 -11.13 -46.68
N ARG A 352 7.21 -11.94 -47.14
CA ARG A 352 8.66 -11.95 -46.86
C ARG A 352 9.18 -12.79 -45.69
N GLY A 353 9.60 -14.01 -46.05
CA GLY A 353 11.02 -14.36 -46.25
C GLY A 353 12.04 -13.79 -45.26
N GLY A 354 12.72 -14.68 -44.53
CA GLY A 354 13.80 -14.32 -43.63
C GLY A 354 14.52 -15.53 -43.03
N ASP A 355 15.28 -16.20 -43.87
CA ASP A 355 16.32 -17.19 -43.57
C ASP A 355 17.19 -16.79 -42.35
N ARG A 356 17.21 -17.62 -41.30
CA ARG A 356 18.30 -17.67 -40.32
C ARG A 356 18.53 -19.11 -39.85
N ARG A 357 19.52 -19.73 -40.48
CA ARG A 357 20.36 -20.82 -39.99
C ARG A 357 20.58 -20.74 -38.47
N ARG A 358 20.15 -21.78 -37.75
CA ARG A 358 20.58 -22.06 -36.37
C ARG A 358 21.83 -22.92 -36.46
N GLY A 359 22.96 -22.32 -36.10
CA GLY A 359 24.22 -22.99 -35.87
C GLY A 359 24.15 -23.82 -34.60
N ASP A 360 24.73 -25.00 -34.71
CA ASP A 360 24.79 -26.09 -33.76
C ASP A 360 26.18 -26.06 -33.12
N GLU A 361 26.35 -25.37 -31.98
CA GLU A 361 27.61 -25.35 -31.24
C GLU A 361 27.34 -25.30 -29.73
N ASN A 362 27.14 -26.47 -29.13
CA ASN A 362 27.36 -26.69 -27.70
C ASN A 362 28.02 -28.06 -27.51
N ARG A 363 29.34 -28.07 -27.68
CA ARG A 363 30.22 -29.21 -27.34
C ARG A 363 30.78 -28.96 -25.93
N PRO A 364 30.68 -29.93 -24.99
CA PRO A 364 31.33 -29.80 -23.69
C PRO A 364 32.85 -29.92 -23.82
N MET A 365 33.58 -29.03 -23.14
CA MET A 365 35.03 -29.08 -23.01
C MET A 365 35.46 -30.24 -22.10
N THR A 366 36.38 -31.05 -22.60
CA THR A 366 37.14 -32.04 -21.83
C THR A 366 38.12 -31.37 -20.88
N PRO A 367 38.41 -31.95 -19.69
CA PRO A 367 39.43 -31.42 -18.78
C PRO A 367 40.84 -31.63 -19.35
N ALA A 368 41.69 -30.63 -19.17
CA ALA A 368 43.10 -30.65 -19.55
C ALA A 368 43.90 -31.65 -18.69
N GLU A 369 44.74 -32.41 -19.39
CA GLU A 369 45.80 -33.27 -18.84
C GLU A 369 46.78 -32.47 -17.97
N GLU A 370 47.03 -33.00 -16.77
CA GLU A 370 48.20 -32.71 -15.94
C GLU A 370 49.49 -33.08 -16.70
N GLN A 371 50.41 -32.12 -16.84
CA GLN A 371 51.81 -32.42 -17.12
C GLN A 371 52.61 -32.35 -15.81
N PRO A 372 53.49 -33.34 -15.55
CA PRO A 372 54.21 -33.45 -14.30
C PRO A 372 55.42 -32.52 -14.23
N ALA A 373 55.68 -32.08 -12.99
CA ALA A 373 56.83 -31.30 -12.57
C ALA A 373 58.15 -32.01 -12.91
N THR A 374 59.03 -31.30 -13.63
CA THR A 374 60.45 -31.65 -13.71
C THR A 374 61.15 -31.17 -12.45
N SER A 375 61.65 -32.13 -11.68
CA SER A 375 62.59 -31.98 -10.58
C SER A 375 64.01 -31.62 -11.05
N GLU A 376 64.69 -30.91 -10.15
CA GLU A 376 66.13 -30.67 -9.98
C GLU A 376 67.11 -31.71 -10.56
N SER A 377 68.26 -31.24 -11.06
CA SER A 377 69.59 -31.38 -10.39
C SER A 377 70.77 -31.16 -11.36
N ASN A 378 71.81 -30.53 -10.80
CA ASN A 378 73.19 -30.24 -11.28
C ASN A 378 73.46 -29.02 -12.16
#